data_AF-A0A0Q7MRV2-F1
#
_entry.id   AF-A0A0Q7MRV2-F1
#
_cell.length_a   1.000
_cell.length_b   1.000
_cell.length_c   1.000
_cell.angle_alpha   90.00
_cell.angle_beta   90.00
_cell.angle_gamma   90.00
#
_symmetry.space_group_name_H-M   'P 1'
#
loop_
_entity.id
_entity.type
_entity.pdbx_description
1 polymer ?
#
loop_
_entity_poly.entity_id
_entity_poly.type
_entity_poly.pdbx_seq_one_letter_code
_entity_poly.pdbx_strand_id
1 'polypeptide(L)'
;MIRTLTEHDDLELERVGYERGVVLRPGTGRPDAHRYRVEVANPLVVDGLVLLEEDAGTYRFLDTTRVPLTVRDLRRFRILVKVSDARPSGHVATGVASQPSSADLADLRDDALDNDLVDGVDFAIGATTAHEAITFDEGFTVGYRDAGTTSTLFASRSFAQARAVFLDEACWLGAERGRGPYVGRDQAVGTEEWTVAMVVAAYERRLLDGS
;
A
#
# COMPACT_ATOMS: atom_id res chain seq x y z
N MET A 1 21.14 8.83 5.18
CA MET A 1 21.84 9.35 3.98
C MET A 1 20.89 9.25 2.80
N ILE A 2 20.73 10.31 2.01
CA ILE A 2 19.91 10.29 0.78
C ILE A 2 20.84 10.35 -0.42
N ARG A 3 20.61 9.48 -1.41
CA ARG A 3 21.34 9.46 -2.69
C ARG A 3 20.46 8.96 -3.83
N THR A 4 20.91 9.09 -5.07
CA THR A 4 20.25 8.46 -6.21
C THR A 4 20.35 6.93 -6.11
N LEU A 5 19.25 6.24 -6.41
CA LEU A 5 19.23 4.79 -6.57
C LEU A 5 19.86 4.43 -7.92
N THR A 6 20.70 3.42 -7.96
CA THR A 6 21.53 3.07 -9.12
C THR A 6 21.43 1.59 -9.46
N GLU A 7 21.96 1.20 -10.61
CA GLU A 7 22.05 -0.20 -11.04
C GLU A 7 22.89 -1.10 -10.11
N HIS A 8 23.70 -0.50 -9.24
CA HIS A 8 24.50 -1.24 -8.24
C HIS A 8 23.71 -1.56 -6.97
N ASP A 9 22.48 -1.06 -6.84
CA ASP A 9 21.62 -1.23 -5.67
C ASP A 9 20.69 -2.43 -5.80
N ASP A 10 21.26 -3.60 -6.04
CA ASP A 10 20.54 -4.87 -6.12
C ASP A 10 20.13 -5.38 -4.72
N LEU A 11 19.25 -4.60 -4.07
CA LEU A 11 18.86 -4.80 -2.69
C LEU A 11 17.74 -5.85 -2.57
N GLU A 12 17.91 -6.75 -1.60
CA GLU A 12 16.84 -7.61 -1.10
C GLU A 12 16.26 -7.02 0.18
N LEU A 13 14.97 -6.68 0.12
CA LEU A 13 14.27 -5.92 1.14
C LEU A 13 13.06 -6.68 1.65
N GLU A 14 12.65 -6.39 2.87
CA GLU A 14 11.46 -6.95 3.48
C GLU A 14 10.61 -5.90 4.19
N ARG A 15 9.31 -6.16 4.25
CA ARG A 15 8.35 -5.35 5.01
C ARG A 15 7.31 -6.26 5.67
N VAL A 16 7.04 -5.99 6.94
CA VAL A 16 5.85 -6.51 7.63
C VAL A 16 4.74 -5.47 7.47
N GLY A 17 3.55 -5.93 7.12
CA GLY A 17 2.39 -5.07 6.88
C GLY A 17 2.22 -4.64 5.42
N TYR A 18 1.15 -3.88 5.20
CA TYR A 18 0.57 -3.54 3.90
C TYR A 18 1.46 -2.64 3.06
N GLU A 19 1.25 -2.72 1.74
CA GLU A 19 2.04 -2.03 0.72
C GLU A 19 1.88 -0.50 0.71
N ARG A 20 0.97 0.07 1.52
CA ARG A 20 0.90 1.54 1.70
C ARG A 20 1.95 2.12 2.63
N GLY A 21 2.70 1.29 3.37
CA GLY A 21 3.86 1.80 4.09
C GLY A 21 5.04 2.13 3.16
N VAL A 22 5.96 2.93 3.71
CA VAL A 22 7.11 3.50 2.97
C VAL A 22 8.46 3.01 3.46
N VAL A 23 8.48 2.27 4.57
CA VAL A 23 9.71 1.79 5.22
C VAL A 23 9.90 0.32 4.93
N LEU A 24 11.08 -0.02 4.41
CA LEU A 24 11.57 -1.38 4.23
C LEU A 24 12.83 -1.62 5.07
N ARG A 25 13.17 -2.88 5.27
CA ARG A 25 14.38 -3.32 5.98
C ARG A 25 15.17 -4.29 5.09
N PRO A 26 16.49 -4.46 5.31
CA PRO A 26 17.22 -5.55 4.68
C PRO A 26 16.53 -6.89 4.92
N GLY A 27 16.53 -7.77 3.93
CA GLY A 27 15.99 -9.12 4.05
C GLY A 27 16.67 -9.90 5.18
N THR A 28 15.90 -10.33 6.17
CA THR A 28 16.35 -11.21 7.26
C THR A 28 15.74 -12.61 7.17
N GLY A 29 14.78 -12.82 6.25
CA GLY A 29 14.12 -14.10 6.03
C GLY A 29 12.95 -14.36 6.98
N ARG A 30 12.40 -13.29 7.55
CA ARG A 30 11.25 -13.36 8.45
C ARG A 30 10.02 -13.97 7.75
N PRO A 31 9.33 -14.93 8.38
CA PRO A 31 8.18 -15.58 7.75
C PRO A 31 6.96 -14.68 7.65
N ASP A 32 6.86 -13.65 8.49
CA ASP A 32 5.75 -12.69 8.55
C ASP A 32 5.98 -11.43 7.68
N ALA A 33 7.06 -11.41 6.88
CA ALA A 33 7.40 -10.29 6.03
C ALA A 33 7.23 -10.62 4.54
N HIS A 34 6.68 -9.68 3.78
CA HIS A 34 6.76 -9.70 2.33
C HIS A 34 8.19 -9.38 1.92
N ARG A 35 8.71 -10.09 0.91
CA ARG A 35 10.06 -9.91 0.39
C ARG A 35 10.02 -9.31 -0.99
N TYR A 36 10.91 -8.36 -1.22
CA TYR A 36 11.03 -7.58 -2.44
C TYR A 36 12.48 -7.54 -2.91
N ARG A 37 12.67 -7.43 -4.21
CA ARG A 37 13.96 -7.12 -4.83
C ARG A 37 13.85 -5.85 -5.65
N VAL A 38 14.88 -5.02 -5.63
CA VAL A 38 14.98 -3.86 -6.53
C VAL A 38 15.19 -4.36 -7.97
N GLU A 39 14.38 -3.85 -8.89
CA GLU A 39 14.57 -4.07 -10.33
C GLU A 39 15.56 -3.03 -10.87
N VAL A 40 16.84 -3.37 -10.82
CA VAL A 40 17.95 -2.47 -11.20
C VAL A 40 17.96 -2.13 -12.69
N ALA A 41 17.37 -2.98 -13.55
CA ALA A 41 17.25 -2.71 -14.98
C ALA A 41 16.02 -1.85 -15.34
N ASN A 42 15.22 -1.43 -14.35
CA ASN A 42 14.08 -0.56 -14.58
C ASN A 42 14.54 0.81 -15.13
N PRO A 43 13.94 1.33 -16.21
CA PRO A 43 14.33 2.62 -16.78
C PRO A 43 14.31 3.77 -15.77
N LEU A 44 13.37 3.80 -14.83
CA LEU A 44 13.30 4.85 -13.80
C LEU A 44 14.52 4.83 -12.86
N VAL A 45 15.13 3.66 -12.65
CA VAL A 45 16.37 3.50 -11.87
C VAL A 45 17.57 3.92 -12.71
N VAL A 46 17.65 3.43 -13.95
CA VAL A 46 18.74 3.74 -14.89
C VAL A 46 18.81 5.25 -15.18
N ASP A 47 17.66 5.90 -15.32
CA ASP A 47 17.54 7.34 -15.58
C ASP A 47 17.72 8.20 -14.30
N GLY A 48 17.93 7.58 -13.14
CA GLY A 48 18.19 8.28 -11.88
C GLY A 48 16.97 9.03 -11.33
N LEU A 49 15.75 8.59 -11.65
CA LEU A 49 14.49 9.23 -11.26
C LEU A 49 13.96 8.77 -9.89
N VAL A 50 14.73 7.93 -9.19
CA VAL A 50 14.40 7.40 -7.86
C VAL A 50 15.55 7.68 -6.91
N LEU A 51 15.24 8.20 -5.73
CA LEU A 51 16.19 8.40 -4.65
C LEU A 51 16.04 7.27 -3.63
N LEU A 52 17.17 6.86 -3.05
CA LEU A 52 17.24 5.95 -1.92
C LEU A 52 17.68 6.73 -0.68
N GLU A 53 16.87 6.63 0.36
CA GLU A 53 17.22 7.07 1.70
C GLU A 53 17.49 5.86 2.60
N GLU A 54 18.66 5.86 3.20
CA GLU A 54 19.07 4.88 4.20
C GLU A 54 19.17 5.55 5.57
N ASP A 55 18.44 5.05 6.56
CA ASP A 55 18.49 5.53 7.94
C ASP A 55 18.43 4.38 8.93
N ALA A 56 19.44 4.28 9.81
CA ALA A 56 19.52 3.29 10.89
C ALA A 56 19.17 1.84 10.48
N GLY A 57 19.59 1.39 9.29
CA GLY A 57 19.29 0.04 8.78
C GLY A 57 17.88 -0.12 8.21
N THR A 58 17.21 0.98 7.89
CA THR A 58 15.94 1.02 7.16
C THR A 58 16.11 1.78 5.85
N TYR A 59 15.28 1.43 4.87
CA TYR A 59 15.29 2.02 3.53
C TYR A 59 13.94 2.66 3.23
N ARG A 60 13.98 3.87 2.67
CA ARG A 60 12.85 4.54 2.03
C ARG A 60 13.23 4.90 0.61
N PHE A 61 12.30 4.74 -0.31
CA PHE A 61 12.45 5.22 -1.68
C PHE A 61 11.68 6.52 -1.81
N LEU A 62 12.30 7.51 -2.43
CA LEU A 62 11.71 8.82 -2.67
C LEU A 62 11.71 9.09 -4.16
N ASP A 63 10.79 9.91 -4.62
CA ASP A 63 10.92 10.53 -5.93
C ASP A 63 11.96 11.67 -5.94
N THR A 64 12.15 12.30 -7.09
CA THR A 64 13.12 13.40 -7.26
C THR A 64 12.72 14.68 -6.52
N THR A 65 11.46 14.81 -6.07
CA THR A 65 10.99 15.92 -5.21
C THR A 65 11.13 15.58 -3.71
N ARG A 66 11.70 14.41 -3.39
CA ARG A 66 11.92 13.86 -2.03
C ARG A 66 10.62 13.46 -1.32
N VAL A 67 9.55 13.23 -2.06
CA VAL A 67 8.32 12.67 -1.50
C VAL A 67 8.47 11.14 -1.40
N PRO A 68 8.16 10.53 -0.24
CA PRO A 68 8.22 9.08 -0.09
C PRO A 68 7.28 8.34 -1.05
N LEU A 69 7.81 7.27 -1.66
CA LEU A 69 7.05 6.32 -2.45
C LEU A 69 6.59 5.16 -1.56
N THR A 70 5.31 4.82 -1.65
CA THR A 70 4.78 3.63 -0.96
C THR A 70 5.28 2.35 -1.63
N VAL A 71 5.31 1.22 -0.94
CA VAL A 71 5.62 -0.08 -1.57
C VAL A 71 4.67 -0.36 -2.74
N ARG A 72 3.39 0.03 -2.64
CA ARG A 72 2.39 -0.09 -3.71
C ARG A 72 2.79 0.74 -4.93
N ASP A 73 3.28 1.98 -4.74
CA ASP A 73 3.80 2.81 -5.82
C ASP A 73 5.02 2.14 -6.47
N LEU A 74 5.98 1.68 -5.66
CA LEU A 74 7.20 1.03 -6.16
C LEU A 74 6.89 -0.25 -6.96
N ARG A 75 5.90 -1.03 -6.54
CA ARG A 75 5.43 -2.20 -7.30
C ARG A 75 4.69 -1.81 -8.57
N ARG A 76 3.82 -0.79 -8.49
CA ARG A 76 3.10 -0.25 -9.65
C ARG A 76 4.06 0.24 -10.73
N PHE A 77 5.16 0.87 -10.34
CA PHE A 77 6.19 1.36 -11.25
C PHE A 77 7.29 0.33 -11.54
N ARG A 78 7.12 -0.92 -11.05
CA ARG A 78 8.03 -2.04 -11.24
C ARG A 78 9.47 -1.76 -10.76
N ILE A 79 9.63 -0.84 -9.82
CA ILE A 79 10.91 -0.54 -9.16
C ILE A 79 11.20 -1.63 -8.11
N LEU A 80 10.15 -2.14 -7.45
CA LEU A 80 10.22 -3.31 -6.59
C LEU A 80 9.44 -4.48 -7.20
N VAL A 81 10.07 -5.64 -7.23
CA VAL A 81 9.46 -6.92 -7.59
C VAL A 81 9.21 -7.72 -6.32
N LYS A 82 7.98 -8.21 -6.12
CA LYS A 82 7.64 -9.06 -4.98
C LYS A 82 8.20 -10.47 -5.23
N VAL A 83 9.07 -10.93 -4.35
CA VAL A 83 9.75 -12.23 -4.43
C VAL A 83 8.96 -13.31 -3.69
N SER A 84 8.35 -12.95 -2.56
CA SER A 84 7.44 -13.85 -1.85
C SER A 84 6.51 -13.09 -0.92
N ASP A 85 5.31 -13.63 -0.70
CA ASP A 85 4.38 -13.14 0.30
C ASP A 85 4.81 -13.46 1.74
N ALA A 86 4.37 -12.61 2.67
CA ALA A 86 4.33 -12.95 4.07
C ALA A 86 3.46 -14.20 4.25
N ARG A 87 3.91 -15.14 5.08
CA ARG A 87 3.06 -16.28 5.45
C ARG A 87 1.92 -15.76 6.33
N PRO A 88 0.67 -16.12 6.04
CA PRO A 88 -0.44 -15.82 6.93
C PRO A 88 -0.12 -16.38 8.31
N SER A 89 -0.10 -15.51 9.33
CA SER A 89 -0.10 -16.00 10.71
C SER A 89 -1.40 -16.78 10.90
N GLY A 90 -1.34 -18.05 11.30
CA GLY A 90 -2.54 -18.89 11.50
C GLY A 90 -3.51 -18.42 12.59
N HIS A 91 -3.36 -17.19 13.08
CA HIS A 91 -4.28 -16.52 13.98
C HIS A 91 -5.41 -15.89 13.18
N VAL A 92 -6.65 -16.29 13.47
CA VAL A 92 -7.84 -15.57 13.05
C VAL A 92 -7.88 -14.28 13.85
N ALA A 93 -7.50 -13.16 13.23
CA ALA A 93 -7.64 -11.85 13.86
C ALA A 93 -9.12 -11.51 14.01
N THR A 94 -9.59 -11.32 15.25
CA THR A 94 -10.92 -10.80 15.53
C THR A 94 -10.80 -9.30 15.78
N GLY A 95 -11.29 -8.48 14.86
CA GLY A 95 -11.31 -7.03 15.03
C GLY A 95 -12.43 -6.57 15.95
N VAL A 96 -12.35 -5.30 16.38
CA VAL A 96 -13.47 -4.62 17.04
C VAL A 96 -14.36 -4.04 15.96
N ALA A 97 -15.63 -4.44 15.95
CA ALA A 97 -16.59 -3.95 14.98
C ALA A 97 -16.74 -2.42 15.08
N SER A 98 -16.69 -1.76 13.93
CA SER A 98 -16.99 -0.34 13.78
C SER A 98 -18.42 -0.05 14.23
N GLN A 99 -18.64 1.15 14.76
CA GLN A 99 -19.96 1.66 15.12
C GLN A 99 -20.31 2.85 14.22
N PRO A 100 -20.87 2.61 13.02
CA PRO A 100 -21.25 3.66 12.10
C PRO A 100 -22.25 4.63 12.73
N SER A 101 -22.03 5.93 12.55
CA SER A 101 -22.89 7.00 13.06
C SER A 101 -24.07 7.34 12.15
N SER A 102 -24.06 6.84 10.91
CA SER A 102 -25.08 7.10 9.88
C SER A 102 -25.44 5.84 9.08
N ALA A 103 -26.58 5.88 8.40
CA ALA A 103 -27.04 4.78 7.54
C ALA A 103 -26.09 4.52 6.37
N ASP A 104 -25.62 5.58 5.69
CA ASP A 104 -24.66 5.44 4.57
C ASP A 104 -23.36 4.75 4.99
N LEU A 105 -22.88 5.02 6.22
CA LEU A 105 -21.70 4.36 6.78
C LEU A 105 -21.97 2.93 7.22
N ALA A 106 -23.21 2.62 7.64
CA ALA A 106 -23.62 1.24 7.90
C ALA A 106 -23.68 0.42 6.60
N ASP A 107 -24.25 0.98 5.52
CA ASP A 107 -24.25 0.35 4.21
C ASP A 107 -22.82 0.12 3.69
N LEU A 108 -21.92 1.10 3.85
CA LEU A 108 -20.50 0.95 3.50
C LEU A 108 -19.82 -0.19 4.29
N ARG A 109 -20.15 -0.32 5.58
CA ARG A 109 -19.65 -1.41 6.42
C ARG A 109 -20.10 -2.76 5.87
N ASP A 110 -21.38 -2.86 5.55
CA ASP A 110 -21.99 -4.10 5.07
C ASP A 110 -21.43 -4.48 3.69
N ASP A 111 -21.20 -3.52 2.79
CA ASP A 111 -20.51 -3.78 1.52
C ASP A 111 -19.12 -4.38 1.72
N ALA A 112 -18.36 -3.87 2.70
CA ALA A 112 -17.01 -4.36 2.97
C ALA A 112 -17.05 -5.80 3.54
N LEU A 113 -18.03 -6.09 4.42
CA LEU A 113 -18.26 -7.43 4.93
C LEU A 113 -18.67 -8.41 3.81
N ASP A 114 -19.51 -7.98 2.87
CA ASP A 114 -19.92 -8.77 1.71
C ASP A 114 -18.75 -9.09 0.75
N ASN A 115 -17.68 -8.31 0.81
CA ASN A 115 -16.41 -8.60 0.12
C ASN A 115 -15.48 -9.50 0.93
N ASP A 116 -16.00 -10.24 1.92
CA ASP A 116 -15.23 -11.17 2.79
C ASP A 116 -14.11 -10.46 3.57
N LEU A 117 -14.29 -9.17 3.89
CA LEU A 117 -13.35 -8.40 4.70
C LEU A 117 -13.74 -8.43 6.18
N VAL A 118 -12.76 -8.30 7.05
CA VAL A 118 -12.96 -8.32 8.50
C VAL A 118 -12.87 -6.90 9.07
N ASP A 119 -13.96 -6.43 9.66
CA ASP A 119 -14.05 -5.14 10.36
C ASP A 119 -13.13 -5.11 11.59
N GLY A 120 -12.42 -4.00 11.77
CA GLY A 120 -11.37 -3.82 12.78
C GLY A 120 -10.06 -4.55 12.46
N VAL A 121 -9.97 -5.22 11.31
CA VAL A 121 -8.77 -5.90 10.82
C VAL A 121 -8.38 -5.34 9.45
N ASP A 122 -9.18 -5.59 8.41
CA ASP A 122 -8.91 -5.14 7.04
C ASP A 122 -9.36 -3.70 6.83
N PHE A 123 -10.46 -3.34 7.48
CA PHE A 123 -11.00 -2.00 7.42
C PHE A 123 -11.53 -1.53 8.78
N ALA A 124 -11.75 -0.24 8.91
CA ALA A 124 -12.53 0.33 10.01
C ALA A 124 -13.22 1.62 9.55
N ILE A 125 -14.38 1.91 10.15
CA ILE A 125 -15.16 3.13 9.89
C ILE A 125 -15.21 3.94 11.19
N GLY A 126 -14.76 5.18 11.11
CA GLY A 126 -14.61 6.07 12.27
C GLY A 126 -13.41 5.71 13.15
N ALA A 127 -13.58 5.86 14.46
CA ALA A 127 -12.53 5.60 15.44
C ALA A 127 -12.18 4.10 15.51
N THR A 128 -10.89 3.78 15.52
CA THR A 128 -10.42 2.39 15.55
C THR A 128 -9.18 2.21 16.41
N THR A 129 -9.06 1.00 16.97
CA THR A 129 -7.86 0.52 17.66
C THR A 129 -7.08 -0.50 16.84
N ALA A 130 -7.51 -0.77 15.60
CA ALA A 130 -6.81 -1.66 14.69
C ALA A 130 -5.34 -1.25 14.59
N HIS A 131 -4.43 -2.22 14.65
CA HIS A 131 -3.00 -1.96 14.47
C HIS A 131 -2.73 -1.50 13.04
N GLU A 132 -3.35 -2.17 12.07
CA GLU A 132 -3.22 -1.90 10.64
C GLU A 132 -4.54 -2.14 9.92
N ALA A 133 -5.10 -1.12 9.28
CA ALA A 133 -6.37 -1.21 8.55
C ALA A 133 -6.55 -0.05 7.56
N ILE A 134 -7.43 -0.20 6.58
CA ILE A 134 -7.96 0.91 5.79
C ILE A 134 -9.08 1.60 6.57
N THR A 135 -8.97 2.90 6.77
CA THR A 135 -9.93 3.66 7.58
C THR A 135 -10.81 4.55 6.72
N PHE A 136 -12.10 4.65 7.06
CA PHE A 136 -13.02 5.63 6.47
C PHE A 136 -13.51 6.60 7.54
N ASP A 137 -13.46 7.90 7.27
CA ASP A 137 -13.97 8.96 8.16
C ASP A 137 -15.20 9.67 7.55
N GLU A 138 -16.06 10.25 8.40
CA GLU A 138 -17.27 10.99 8.04
C GLU A 138 -17.01 12.13 7.05
N GLY A 139 -15.80 12.70 7.06
CA GLY A 139 -15.33 13.69 6.09
C GLY A 139 -15.00 13.13 4.71
N PHE A 140 -15.45 11.91 4.36
CA PHE A 140 -15.16 11.21 3.10
C PHE A 140 -13.66 11.10 2.82
N THR A 141 -12.93 10.80 3.89
CA THR A 141 -11.47 10.64 3.89
C THR A 141 -11.14 9.17 4.08
N VAL A 142 -10.38 8.63 3.13
CA VAL A 142 -9.84 7.27 3.18
C VAL A 142 -8.42 7.37 3.70
N GLY A 143 -8.13 6.64 4.77
CA GLY A 143 -6.83 6.59 5.40
C GLY A 143 -6.27 5.18 5.43
N TYR A 144 -4.97 5.10 5.70
CA TYR A 144 -4.29 3.87 6.05
C TYR A 144 -3.70 4.03 7.45
N ARG A 145 -4.06 3.12 8.33
CA ARG A 145 -3.52 3.04 9.68
C ARG A 145 -2.43 1.98 9.72
N ASP A 146 -1.30 2.32 10.34
CA ASP A 146 -0.16 1.41 10.56
C ASP A 146 0.52 1.76 11.88
N ALA A 147 0.62 0.79 12.79
CA ALA A 147 1.26 0.91 14.10
C ALA A 147 0.82 2.16 14.89
N GLY A 148 -0.47 2.50 14.81
CA GLY A 148 -1.06 3.65 15.51
C GLY A 148 -1.00 4.98 14.77
N THR A 149 -0.26 5.07 13.67
CA THR A 149 -0.20 6.24 12.79
C THR A 149 -1.23 6.12 11.68
N THR A 150 -1.95 7.19 11.35
CA THR A 150 -2.87 7.23 10.22
C THR A 150 -2.35 8.21 9.18
N SER A 151 -2.25 7.77 7.93
CA SER A 151 -1.97 8.61 6.77
C SER A 151 -3.19 8.72 5.87
N THR A 152 -3.41 9.89 5.29
CA THR A 152 -4.49 10.09 4.30
C THR A 152 -4.08 9.50 2.96
N LEU A 153 -4.89 8.58 2.43
CA LEU A 153 -4.73 8.03 1.08
C LEU A 153 -5.53 8.83 0.05
N PHE A 154 -6.73 9.26 0.42
CA PHE A 154 -7.64 9.95 -0.47
C PHE A 154 -8.64 10.80 0.32
N ALA A 155 -9.02 11.95 -0.22
CA ALA A 155 -10.11 12.77 0.31
C ALA A 155 -10.95 13.30 -0.85
N SER A 156 -12.27 13.25 -0.73
CA SER A 156 -13.19 13.82 -1.72
C SER A 156 -14.35 14.52 -1.03
N ARG A 157 -15.06 15.36 -1.79
CA ARG A 157 -16.38 15.87 -1.37
C ARG A 157 -17.52 14.91 -1.72
N SER A 158 -17.24 13.85 -2.47
CA SER A 158 -18.20 12.85 -2.91
C SER A 158 -18.05 11.57 -2.12
N PHE A 159 -19.10 11.21 -1.37
CA PHE A 159 -19.18 9.94 -0.66
C PHE A 159 -18.96 8.75 -1.62
N ALA A 160 -19.61 8.75 -2.79
CA ALA A 160 -19.50 7.66 -3.75
C ALA A 160 -18.06 7.43 -4.24
N GLN A 161 -17.30 8.51 -4.48
CA GLN A 161 -15.90 8.39 -4.86
C GLN A 161 -15.04 7.86 -3.71
N ALA A 162 -15.22 8.40 -2.50
CA ALA A 162 -14.48 7.93 -1.33
C ALA A 162 -14.80 6.46 -1.01
N ARG A 163 -16.08 6.05 -1.10
CA ARG A 163 -16.55 4.66 -0.94
C ARG A 163 -15.85 3.72 -1.92
N ALA A 164 -15.79 4.09 -3.20
CA ALA A 164 -15.13 3.26 -4.21
C ALA A 164 -13.63 3.07 -3.91
N VAL A 165 -12.93 4.15 -3.55
CA VAL A 165 -11.50 4.07 -3.18
C VAL A 165 -11.29 3.26 -1.91
N PHE A 166 -12.14 3.44 -0.91
CA PHE A 166 -12.08 2.69 0.34
C PHE A 166 -12.23 1.18 0.13
N LEU A 167 -13.26 0.77 -0.61
CA LEU A 167 -13.50 -0.65 -0.89
C LEU A 167 -12.33 -1.26 -1.69
N ASP A 168 -11.79 -0.54 -2.68
CA ASP A 168 -10.65 -1.04 -3.45
C ASP A 168 -9.39 -1.23 -2.57
N GLU A 169 -9.07 -0.23 -1.74
CA GLU A 169 -7.93 -0.32 -0.80
C GLU A 169 -8.13 -1.43 0.23
N ALA A 170 -9.33 -1.56 0.80
CA ALA A 170 -9.63 -2.56 1.81
C ALA A 170 -9.60 -3.98 1.23
N CYS A 171 -10.09 -4.16 -0.01
CA CYS A 171 -9.97 -5.43 -0.73
C CYS A 171 -8.51 -5.80 -1.03
N TRP A 172 -7.67 -4.80 -1.35
CA TRP A 172 -6.26 -5.04 -1.61
C TRP A 172 -5.50 -5.44 -0.33
N LEU A 173 -5.78 -4.78 0.79
CA LEU A 173 -5.26 -5.19 2.10
C LEU A 173 -5.75 -6.59 2.52
N GLY A 174 -7.06 -6.85 2.35
CA GLY A 174 -7.64 -8.17 2.61
C GLY A 174 -6.96 -9.28 1.82
N ALA A 175 -6.63 -9.02 0.55
CA ALA A 175 -5.98 -10.00 -0.33
C ALA A 175 -4.61 -10.45 0.16
N GLU A 176 -3.81 -9.53 0.73
CA GLU A 176 -2.51 -9.88 1.35
C GLU A 176 -2.66 -10.81 2.55
N ARG A 177 -3.86 -10.86 3.14
CA ARG A 177 -4.24 -11.69 4.28
C ARG A 177 -5.08 -12.91 3.86
N GLY A 178 -5.18 -13.16 2.55
CA GLY A 178 -5.91 -14.29 1.98
C GLY A 178 -7.44 -14.12 1.96
N ARG A 179 -7.94 -12.88 1.98
CA ARG A 179 -9.39 -12.55 1.99
C ARG A 179 -9.81 -11.65 0.83
N GLY A 180 -11.09 -11.75 0.47
CA GLY A 180 -11.72 -10.87 -0.50
C GLY A 180 -11.39 -11.14 -1.97
N PRO A 181 -11.85 -10.26 -2.89
CA PRO A 181 -11.92 -10.57 -4.32
C PRO A 181 -10.58 -10.50 -5.05
N TYR A 182 -9.53 -9.99 -4.40
CA TYR A 182 -8.22 -9.77 -5.00
C TYR A 182 -7.17 -10.80 -4.58
N VAL A 183 -7.57 -11.86 -3.83
CA VAL A 183 -6.65 -12.94 -3.41
C VAL A 183 -5.93 -13.54 -4.62
N GLY A 184 -4.61 -13.69 -4.49
CA GLY A 184 -3.75 -14.28 -5.53
C GLY A 184 -3.42 -13.34 -6.69
N ARG A 185 -3.80 -12.06 -6.64
CA ARG A 185 -3.38 -11.08 -7.64
C ARG A 185 -1.98 -10.55 -7.35
N ASP A 186 -1.15 -10.55 -8.39
CA ASP A 186 0.22 -10.06 -8.29
C ASP A 186 0.36 -8.55 -8.50
N GLN A 187 -0.62 -7.86 -9.08
CA GLN A 187 -0.54 -6.43 -9.40
C GLN A 187 -1.85 -5.72 -9.07
N ALA A 188 -1.74 -4.44 -8.70
CA ALA A 188 -2.89 -3.59 -8.47
C ALA A 188 -3.79 -3.59 -9.72
N VAL A 189 -5.10 -3.64 -9.48
CA VAL A 189 -6.11 -3.73 -10.54
C VAL A 189 -5.95 -2.60 -11.56
N GLY A 190 -6.01 -2.94 -12.85
CA GLY A 190 -5.90 -1.99 -13.96
C GLY A 190 -4.47 -1.68 -14.40
N THR A 191 -3.47 -2.43 -13.91
CA THR A 191 -2.06 -2.26 -14.28
C THR A 191 -1.44 -3.49 -14.93
N GLU A 192 -2.21 -4.56 -15.07
CA GLU A 192 -1.76 -5.87 -15.52
C GLU A 192 -1.14 -5.83 -16.93
N GLU A 193 -1.67 -4.98 -17.82
CA GLU A 193 -1.22 -4.85 -19.21
C GLU A 193 -0.28 -3.65 -19.47
N TRP A 194 0.19 -2.98 -18.41
CA TRP A 194 1.01 -1.79 -18.61
C TRP A 194 2.33 -2.13 -19.31
N THR A 195 2.63 -1.40 -20.39
CA THR A 195 3.95 -1.45 -21.02
C THR A 195 4.96 -0.63 -20.22
N VAL A 196 6.25 -0.81 -20.49
CA VAL A 196 7.32 0.01 -19.87
C VAL A 196 7.08 1.50 -20.11
N ALA A 197 6.69 1.90 -21.32
CA ALA A 197 6.40 3.30 -21.64
C ALA A 197 5.21 3.86 -20.82
N MET A 198 4.17 3.05 -20.59
CA MET A 198 3.03 3.46 -19.76
C MET A 198 3.42 3.63 -18.28
N VAL A 199 4.32 2.78 -17.78
CA VAL A 199 4.89 2.90 -16.42
C VAL A 199 5.64 4.22 -16.27
N VAL A 200 6.55 4.54 -17.20
CA VAL A 200 7.32 5.78 -17.17
C VAL A 200 6.41 7.00 -17.25
N ALA A 201 5.47 7.03 -18.21
CA ALA A 201 4.53 8.14 -18.35
C ALA A 201 3.60 8.32 -17.14
N ALA A 202 3.25 7.24 -16.44
CA ALA A 202 2.48 7.33 -15.19
C ALA A 202 3.33 7.91 -14.05
N TYR A 203 4.61 7.53 -13.96
CA TYR A 203 5.54 8.06 -12.97
C TYR A 203 5.81 9.55 -13.18
N GLU A 204 6.10 9.96 -14.42
CA GLU A 204 6.32 11.36 -14.76
C GLU A 204 5.11 12.24 -14.43
N ARG A 205 3.89 11.77 -14.72
CA ARG A 205 2.66 12.47 -14.32
C ARG A 205 2.58 12.66 -12.81
N ARG A 206 2.92 11.65 -12.03
CA ARG A 206 2.98 11.78 -10.56
C ARG A 206 3.95 12.88 -10.13
N LEU A 207 5.14 12.96 -10.75
CA LEU A 207 6.11 14.01 -10.41
C LEU A 207 5.55 15.41 -10.65
N LEU A 208 4.73 15.57 -11.70
CA LEU A 208 4.08 16.84 -12.05
C LEU A 208 2.90 17.17 -11.13
N ASP A 209 2.15 16.17 -10.69
CA ASP A 209 1.00 16.36 -9.78
C ASP A 209 1.44 16.63 -8.32
N GLY A 210 2.68 16.24 -7.97
CA GLY A 210 3.29 16.44 -6.64
C GLY A 210 4.06 17.74 -6.46
N SER A 211 4.07 18.63 -7.45
CA SER A 211 4.75 19.95 -7.44
C SER A 211 3.81 21.12 -7.23
#